data_AF-A0A929WCN9-F1
#
_entry.id   AF-A0A929WCN9-F1
#
_cell.length_a   1.000
_cell.length_b   1.000
_cell.length_c   1.000
_cell.angle_alpha   90.00
_cell.angle_beta   90.00
_cell.angle_gamma   90.00
#
_symmetry.space_group_name_H-M   'P 1'
#
loop_
_entity.id
_entity.type
_entity.pdbx_description
1 polymer ?
#
loop_
_entity_poly.entity_id
_entity_poly.type
_entity_poly.pdbx_seq_one_letter_code
_entity_poly.pdbx_strand_id
1 'polypeptide(L)' 'TYISPDMSICRAYLSIFPSERGEEIVRNINANAATLRFELGKRVRHQLRIIPELKFFIDDSLDYAENIDRLLKL' A
#
# COMPACT_ATOMS: atom_id res chain seq x y z
N THR A 1 2.08 5.02 4.88
CA THR A 1 0.67 4.60 4.73
C THR A 1 -0.23 5.81 4.76
N TYR A 2 -1.23 5.87 3.90
CA TYR A 2 -2.22 6.95 3.80
C TYR A 2 -3.63 6.37 3.97
N ILE A 3 -4.48 7.02 4.77
CA ILE A 3 -5.88 6.64 4.96
C ILE A 3 -6.74 7.84 4.51
N SER A 4 -7.76 7.58 3.69
CA SER A 4 -8.67 8.64 3.24
C SER A 4 -9.47 9.21 4.43
N PRO A 5 -9.86 10.50 4.40
CA PRO A 5 -10.58 11.14 5.52
C PRO A 5 -11.90 10.46 5.88
N ASP A 6 -12.54 9.81 4.92
CA ASP A 6 -13.78 9.04 5.07
C ASP A 6 -13.55 7.59 5.53
N MET A 7 -12.28 7.18 5.76
CA MET A 7 -11.87 5.81 6.08
C MET A 7 -12.34 4.74 5.08
N SER A 8 -12.62 5.12 3.83
CA SER A 8 -13.00 4.17 2.78
C SER A 8 -11.80 3.44 2.18
N ILE A 9 -10.62 4.09 2.11
CA ILE A 9 -9.43 3.57 1.43
C ILE A 9 -8.20 3.70 2.34
N CYS A 10 -7.39 2.65 2.40
CA CYS A 10 -6.07 2.63 3.00
C CYS A 10 -5.04 2.25 1.95
N ARG A 11 -4.07 3.14 1.71
CA ARG A 11 -2.92 2.91 0.83
C ARG A 11 -1.70 2.61 1.67
N ALA A 12 -1.16 1.40 1.55
CA ALA A 12 0.07 0.97 2.18
C ALA A 12 1.19 0.87 1.13
N TYR A 13 2.31 1.52 1.40
CA TYR A 13 3.52 1.46 0.57
C TYR A 13 4.47 0.48 1.22
N LEU A 14 4.96 -0.48 0.44
CA LEU A 14 5.75 -1.61 0.90
C LEU A 14 7.16 -1.52 0.33
N SER A 15 8.14 -1.39 1.23
CA SER A 15 9.55 -1.57 0.88
C SER A 15 9.86 -3.07 0.88
N ILE A 16 10.17 -3.64 -0.29
CA ILE A 16 10.37 -5.09 -0.48
C ILE A 16 11.83 -5.38 -0.82
N PHE A 17 12.40 -6.37 -0.16
CA PHE A 17 13.77 -6.81 -0.38
C PHE A 17 13.83 -8.33 -0.67
N PRO A 18 14.52 -8.78 -1.74
CA PRO A 18 15.19 -7.97 -2.77
C PRO A 18 14.18 -7.23 -3.69
N SER A 19 14.56 -6.03 -4.15
CA SER A 19 13.70 -5.14 -4.95
C SER A 19 13.29 -5.73 -6.30
N GLU A 20 14.12 -6.59 -6.88
CA GLU A 20 13.89 -7.32 -8.15
C GLU A 20 12.56 -8.11 -8.16
N ARG A 21 12.10 -8.57 -6.99
CA ARG A 21 10.85 -9.32 -6.83
C ARG A 21 9.70 -8.48 -6.28
N GLY A 22 9.89 -7.17 -6.13
CA GLY A 22 8.91 -6.25 -5.54
C GLY A 22 7.56 -6.31 -6.23
N GLU A 23 7.53 -6.24 -7.56
CA GLU A 23 6.29 -6.26 -8.34
C GLU A 23 5.51 -7.57 -8.23
N GLU A 24 6.21 -8.70 -8.26
CA GLU A 24 5.60 -10.02 -8.10
C GLU A 24 4.97 -10.14 -6.71
N ILE A 25 5.71 -9.74 -5.68
CA ILE A 25 5.26 -9.79 -4.30
C ILE A 25 4.06 -8.85 -4.07
N VAL A 26 4.10 -7.60 -4.56
CA VAL A 26 2.96 -6.68 -4.42
C VAL A 26 1.73 -7.17 -5.20
N ARG A 27 1.92 -7.77 -6.39
CA ARG A 27 0.81 -8.41 -7.11
C ARG A 27 0.17 -9.53 -6.30
N ASN A 28 0.97 -10.42 -5.73
CA ASN A 28 0.48 -11.50 -4.87
C ASN A 28 -0.23 -10.96 -3.62
N ILE A 29 0.29 -9.90 -3.01
CA ILE A 29 -0.35 -9.26 -1.85
C ILE A 29 -1.70 -8.65 -2.23
N ASN A 30 -1.77 -7.92 -3.35
CA ASN A 30 -3.03 -7.35 -3.83
C ASN A 30 -4.06 -8.43 -4.21
N ALA A 31 -3.63 -9.54 -4.79
CA ALA A 31 -4.51 -10.69 -5.06
C ALA A 31 -5.11 -11.29 -3.77
N ASN A 32 -4.39 -11.18 -2.65
CA ASN A 32 -4.82 -11.66 -1.33
C ASN A 32 -5.39 -10.55 -0.42
N ALA A 33 -5.60 -9.33 -0.95
CA ALA A 33 -6.00 -8.17 -0.15
C ALA A 33 -7.34 -8.37 0.57
N ALA A 34 -8.28 -9.10 -0.03
CA ALA A 34 -9.57 -9.44 0.59
C ALA A 34 -9.40 -10.29 1.86
N THR A 35 -8.52 -11.29 1.81
CA THR A 35 -8.19 -12.14 2.96
C THR A 35 -7.49 -11.33 4.05
N LEU A 36 -6.53 -10.48 3.68
CA LEU A 36 -5.85 -9.59 4.62
C LEU A 36 -6.83 -8.62 5.30
N ARG A 37 -7.77 -8.06 4.53
CA ARG A 37 -8.84 -7.19 5.03
C ARG A 37 -9.75 -7.92 6.02
N PHE A 38 -10.10 -9.18 5.73
CA PHE A 38 -10.93 -9.99 6.61
C PHE A 38 -10.24 -10.30 7.95
N GLU A 39 -8.98 -10.73 7.90
CA GLU A 39 -8.19 -10.99 9.11
C GLU A 39 -7.93 -9.72 9.93
N LEU A 40 -7.66 -8.59 9.26
CA LEU A 40 -7.60 -7.27 9.91
C LEU A 40 -8.93 -6.97 10.61
N GLY A 41 -10.04 -7.13 9.90
CA GLY A 41 -11.38 -6.92 10.42
C GLY A 41 -11.67 -7.71 11.69
N LYS A 42 -11.28 -9.00 11.75
CA LYS A 42 -11.43 -9.80 12.98
C LYS A 42 -10.68 -9.21 14.17
N ARG A 43 -9.44 -8.74 13.95
CA ARG A 43 -8.57 -8.21 15.00
C ARG A 43 -9.05 -6.85 15.52
N VAL A 44 -9.55 -5.99 14.64
CA VAL A 44 -9.93 -4.59 14.99
C VAL A 44 -11.44 -4.36 15.03
N ARG A 45 -12.26 -5.42 15.02
CA ARG A 45 -13.74 -5.34 14.97
C ARG A 45 -14.38 -4.48 16.05
N HIS A 46 -13.71 -4.29 17.19
CA HIS A 46 -14.19 -3.47 18.31
C HIS A 46 -13.71 -2.02 18.25
N GLN A 47 -12.73 -1.71 17.39
CA GLN A 47 -12.12 -0.39 17.27
C GLN A 47 -12.64 0.36 16.03
N LEU A 48 -12.94 -0.36 14.95
CA LEU A 48 -13.33 0.23 13.67
C LEU A 48 -14.74 -0.21 13.27
N ARG A 49 -15.59 0.77 12.96
CA ARG A 49 -16.93 0.54 12.38
C ARG A 49 -16.85 0.06 10.93
N ILE A 50 -15.87 0.55 10.19
CA ILE A 50 -15.64 0.24 8.78
C ILE A 50 -14.17 -0.12 8.64
N ILE A 51 -13.90 -1.24 7.97
CA ILE A 51 -12.55 -1.56 7.54
C ILE A 51 -12.33 -0.87 6.18
N PRO A 52 -11.24 -0.12 5.97
CA PRO A 52 -10.94 0.51 4.69
C PRO A 52 -10.46 -0.51 3.65
N GLU A 53 -10.77 -0.28 2.38
CA GLU A 53 -10.21 -1.10 1.29
C GLU A 53 -8.69 -0.98 1.31
N LEU A 54 -7.99 -2.12 1.32
CA LEU A 54 -6.53 -2.15 1.41
C LEU A 54 -5.93 -2.18 0.01
N LYS A 55 -5.11 -1.17 -0.29
CA LYS A 55 -4.35 -1.08 -1.55
C LYS A 55 -2.87 -1.04 -1.24
N PHE A 56 -2.10 -1.95 -1.84
CA PHE A 56 -0.68 -2.08 -1.60
C PHE A 56 0.11 -1.63 -2.83
N PHE A 57 1.16 -0.83 -2.58
CA PHE A 57 2.03 -0.26 -3.60
C PHE A 57 3.48 -0.58 -3.23
N ILE A 58 4.37 -0.66 -4.22
CA ILE A 58 5.80 -0.63 -3.94
C ILE A 58 6.14 0.78 -3.46
N ASP A 59 7.01 0.87 -2.46
CA ASP A 59 7.63 2.14 -2.10
C ASP A 59 8.73 2.47 -3.12
N ASP A 60 8.35 3.13 -4.21
CA ASP A 60 9.20 3.65 -5.27
C ASP A 60 9.50 5.15 -5.08
N SER A 61 9.33 5.65 -3.85
CA SER A 61 9.53 7.07 -3.53
C SER A 61 10.92 7.58 -3.90
N LEU A 62 11.93 6.70 -3.94
CA LEU A 62 13.26 7.01 -4.44
C LEU A 62 13.26 7.27 -5.96
N ASP A 63 12.65 6.38 -6.76
CA ASP A 63 12.53 6.53 -8.21
C ASP A 63 11.65 7.73 -8.59
N TYR A 64 10.60 7.99 -7.81
CA TYR A 64 9.75 9.17 -7.98
C TYR A 64 10.51 10.48 -7.67
N ALA A 65 11.31 10.52 -6.60
CA ALA A 65 12.15 11.66 -6.27
C ALA A 65 13.21 11.92 -7.34
N GLU A 66 13.86 10.87 -7.87
CA GLU A 66 14.81 10.98 -8.98
C GLU A 66 14.15 11.49 -10.28
N ASN A 67 12.93 11.07 -10.56
CA ASN A 67 12.17 11.55 -11.71
C ASN A 67 11.76 13.04 -11.54
N ILE A 68 11.36 13.46 -10.34
CA ILE A 68 11.11 14.87 -10.03
C ILE A 68 12.39 15.70 -10.23
N ASP A 69 13.53 15.23 -9.70
CA ASP A 69 14.82 15.91 -9.86
C ASP A 69 15.23 16.05 -11.33
N ARG A 70 14.93 15.03 -12.15
CA ARG A 70 15.16 15.06 -13.60
C ARG A 70 14.25 16.05 -14.33
N LEU A 71 12.99 16.14 -13.94
CA LEU A 71 12.00 17.05 -14.53
C LEU A 71 12.22 18.51 -14.09
N LEU A 72 12.77 18.73 -12.89
CA LEU A 72 13.05 20.06 -12.34
C LEU A 72 14.44 20.59 -12.71
N LYS A 73 15.38 19.75 -13.15
CA LYS A 73 16.68 20.16 -13.71
C LYS A 73 16.60 20.62 -15.17
N LEU A 74 15.54 21.33 -15.53
CA LEU A 74 15.48 22.13 -16.77
C LEU A 74 16.32 23.41 -16.61
#